data_AF-A0A6G3QNJ0-F1
#
_entry.id   AF-A0A6G3QNJ0-F1
#
_cell.length_a   1.000
_cell.length_b   1.000
_cell.length_c   1.000
_cell.angle_alpha   90.00
_cell.angle_beta   90.00
_cell.angle_gamma   90.00
#
_symmetry.space_group_name_H-M   'P 1'
#
loop_
_entity.id
_entity.type
_entity.pdbx_description
1 polymer ?
#
loop_
_entity_poly.entity_id
_entity_poly.type
_entity_poly.pdbx_seq_one_letter_code
_entity_poly.pdbx_strand_id
1 'polypeptide(L)'
;MSGVHYDELAVKYGTMDALATELGDQAKKLEEDLEALKKAVLDAAAGWGGEAYDEFTKKSKEWDRHARGIHQALTSIAQRVGTAGGDYRGGDLKGSSYFM
;
A
#
# COMPACT_ATOMS: atom_id res chain seq x y z
N MET A 1 21.56 -12.83 -30.89
CA MET A 1 20.24 -12.18 -30.71
C MET A 1 19.87 -12.16 -29.21
N SER A 2 20.77 -11.69 -28.34
CA SER A 2 20.65 -11.82 -26.87
C SER A 2 20.37 -10.51 -26.14
N GLY A 3 20.31 -9.37 -26.84
CA GLY A 3 20.13 -8.04 -26.23
C GLY A 3 18.67 -7.61 -25.99
N VAL A 4 17.70 -8.24 -26.66
CA VAL A 4 16.29 -7.81 -26.62
C VAL A 4 15.61 -8.16 -25.28
N HIS A 5 16.00 -9.27 -24.66
CA HIS A 5 15.40 -9.70 -23.39
C HIS A 5 15.84 -8.86 -22.19
N TYR A 6 17.09 -8.38 -22.16
CA TYR A 6 17.58 -7.55 -21.04
C TYR A 6 16.91 -6.18 -21.00
N ASP A 7 16.66 -5.59 -22.16
CA ASP A 7 16.04 -4.27 -22.27
C ASP A 7 14.54 -4.30 -21.91
N GLU A 8 13.83 -5.35 -22.36
CA GLU A 8 12.42 -5.57 -21.97
C GLU A 8 12.27 -5.85 -20.46
N LEU A 9 13.21 -6.60 -19.88
CA LEU A 9 13.26 -6.85 -18.44
C LEU A 9 13.57 -5.54 -17.68
N ALA A 10 14.57 -4.76 -18.12
CA ALA A 10 14.93 -3.44 -17.55
C ALA A 10 13.75 -2.47 -17.50
N VAL A 11 12.99 -2.35 -18.60
CA VAL A 11 11.81 -1.49 -18.68
C VAL A 11 10.69 -1.97 -17.74
N LYS A 12 10.50 -3.29 -17.63
CA LYS A 12 9.55 -3.88 -16.67
C LYS A 12 9.97 -3.63 -15.21
N TYR A 13 11.27 -3.63 -14.89
CA TYR A 13 11.74 -3.30 -13.54
C TYR A 13 11.52 -1.83 -13.18
N GLY A 14 11.88 -0.92 -14.09
CA GLY A 14 11.67 0.52 -13.88
C GLY A 14 10.20 0.86 -13.64
N THR A 15 9.30 0.21 -14.39
CA THR A 15 7.86 0.39 -14.22
C THR A 15 7.33 -0.29 -12.95
N MET A 16 7.83 -1.45 -12.55
CA MET A 16 7.35 -2.15 -11.36
C MET A 16 7.83 -1.52 -10.03
N ASP A 17 9.05 -0.98 -9.99
CA ASP A 17 9.59 -0.24 -8.84
C ASP A 17 8.91 1.15 -8.70
N ALA A 18 8.65 1.82 -9.82
CA ALA A 18 7.86 3.05 -9.86
C ALA A 18 6.42 2.81 -9.37
N LEU A 19 5.77 1.73 -9.82
CA LEU A 19 4.45 1.34 -9.34
C LEU A 19 4.44 1.00 -7.85
N ALA A 20 5.47 0.33 -7.33
CA ALA A 20 5.59 0.03 -5.91
C ALA A 20 5.67 1.31 -5.07
N THR A 21 6.48 2.26 -5.54
CA THR A 21 6.66 3.58 -4.90
C THR A 21 5.35 4.37 -4.93
N GLU A 22 4.71 4.47 -6.09
CA GLU A 22 3.44 5.17 -6.25
C GLU A 22 2.34 4.55 -5.37
N LEU A 23 2.27 3.22 -5.30
CA LEU A 23 1.31 2.53 -4.45
C LEU A 23 1.56 2.79 -2.96
N GLY A 24 2.83 2.86 -2.55
CA GLY A 24 3.22 3.22 -1.18
C GLY A 24 2.81 4.66 -0.83
N ASP A 25 3.00 5.60 -1.76
CA ASP A 25 2.60 6.99 -1.57
C ASP A 25 1.07 7.15 -1.55
N GLN A 26 0.35 6.44 -2.42
CA GLN A 26 -1.11 6.40 -2.40
C GLN A 26 -1.65 5.78 -1.11
N ALA A 27 -0.98 4.76 -0.56
CA ALA A 27 -1.36 4.17 0.71
C ALA A 27 -1.21 5.13 1.88
N LYS A 28 -0.08 5.85 1.97
CA LYS A 28 0.12 6.91 2.97
C LYS A 28 -0.93 8.00 2.86
N LYS A 29 -1.19 8.49 1.64
CA LYS A 29 -2.21 9.52 1.42
C LYS A 29 -3.59 9.06 1.87
N LEU A 30 -3.94 7.80 1.58
CA LEU A 30 -5.21 7.25 2.01
C LEU A 30 -5.32 7.16 3.54
N GLU A 31 -4.24 6.81 4.24
CA GLU A 31 -4.21 6.84 5.70
C GLU A 31 -4.44 8.25 6.25
N GLU A 32 -3.74 9.25 5.70
CA GLU A 32 -3.92 10.66 6.07
C GLU A 32 -5.37 11.13 5.86
N ASP A 33 -5.96 10.78 4.72
CA ASP A 33 -7.36 11.12 4.39
C ASP A 33 -8.35 10.42 5.35
N LEU A 34 -8.10 9.16 5.71
CA LEU A 34 -8.93 8.42 6.66
C LEU A 34 -8.84 8.99 8.08
N GLU A 35 -7.66 9.41 8.53
CA GLU A 35 -7.46 10.08 9.81
C GLU A 35 -8.12 11.45 9.85
N ALA A 36 -7.97 12.24 8.78
CA ALA A 36 -8.61 13.54 8.64
C ALA A 36 -10.13 13.41 8.68
N LEU A 37 -10.69 12.42 7.98
CA LEU A 37 -12.13 12.19 7.98
C LEU A 37 -12.63 11.73 9.34
N LYS A 38 -11.91 10.84 10.02
CA LYS A 38 -12.22 10.44 11.40
C LYS A 38 -12.26 11.63 12.34
N LYS A 39 -11.28 12.54 12.25
CA LYS A 39 -11.22 13.75 13.07
C LYS A 39 -12.40 14.69 12.80
N ALA A 40 -12.70 14.95 11.53
CA ALA A 40 -13.84 15.79 11.16
C ALA A 40 -15.17 15.25 11.70
N VAL A 41 -15.34 13.92 11.68
CA VAL A 41 -16.54 13.28 12.21
C VAL A 41 -16.59 13.35 13.75
N LEU A 42 -15.46 13.16 14.43
CA LEU A 42 -15.37 13.34 15.89
C LEU A 42 -15.70 14.78 16.32
N ASP A 43 -15.19 15.77 15.59
CA ASP A 43 -15.49 17.18 15.84
C ASP A 43 -16.98 17.49 15.63
N ALA A 44 -17.60 16.90 14.61
CA ALA A 44 -19.05 17.00 14.40
C ALA A 44 -19.86 16.30 15.51
N ALA A 45 -19.37 15.14 15.97
CA ALA A 45 -20.01 14.35 17.02
C ALA A 45 -19.89 14.98 18.41
N ALA A 46 -18.93 15.87 18.65
CA ALA A 46 -18.81 16.60 19.92
C ALA A 46 -20.05 17.45 20.26
N GLY A 47 -20.86 17.82 19.25
CA GLY A 47 -22.14 18.50 19.44
C GLY A 47 -23.35 17.56 19.56
N TRP A 48 -23.18 16.24 19.46
CA TRP A 48 -24.28 15.28 19.43
C TRP A 48 -24.64 14.81 20.86
N GLY A 49 -25.92 14.93 21.23
CA GLY A 49 -26.44 14.43 22.50
C GLY A 49 -26.39 12.90 22.61
N GLY A 50 -26.37 12.38 23.84
CA GLY A 50 -25.92 11.02 24.22
C GLY A 50 -26.35 9.83 23.36
N GLU A 51 -27.57 9.77 22.83
CA GLU A 51 -28.00 8.64 21.98
C GLU A 51 -27.32 8.63 20.61
N ALA A 52 -27.11 9.82 20.01
CA ALA A 52 -26.39 9.95 18.74
C ALA A 52 -24.88 9.70 18.90
N TYR A 53 -24.32 10.01 20.08
CA TYR A 53 -22.94 9.68 20.41
C TYR A 53 -22.71 8.17 20.55
N ASP A 54 -23.65 7.44 21.16
CA ASP A 54 -23.56 5.98 21.31
C ASP A 54 -23.63 5.25 19.96
N GLU A 55 -24.57 5.64 19.09
CA GLU A 55 -24.65 5.10 17.72
C GLU A 55 -23.43 5.46 16.88
N PHE A 56 -22.94 6.70 17.01
CA PHE A 56 -21.70 7.12 16.37
C PHE A 56 -20.51 6.28 16.83
N THR A 57 -20.39 6.00 18.13
CA THR A 57 -19.29 5.20 18.69
C THR A 57 -19.29 3.77 18.13
N LYS A 58 -20.48 3.18 17.91
CA LYS A 58 -20.59 1.86 17.24
C LYS A 58 -20.10 1.93 15.80
N LYS A 59 -20.58 2.90 15.01
CA LYS A 59 -20.16 3.07 13.61
C LYS A 59 -18.69 3.45 13.47
N SER A 60 -18.12 4.20 14.41
CA SER A 60 -16.71 4.56 14.44
C SER A 60 -15.81 3.32 14.60
N LYS A 61 -16.25 2.28 15.31
CA LYS A 61 -15.51 1.02 15.41
C LYS A 61 -15.48 0.26 14.10
N GLU A 62 -16.60 0.25 13.36
CA GLU A 62 -16.68 -0.35 12.02
C GLU A 62 -15.81 0.41 11.03
N TRP A 63 -15.85 1.75 11.05
CA TRP A 63 -14.95 2.61 10.30
C TRP A 63 -13.48 2.25 10.54
N ASP A 64 -13.06 2.21 11.81
CA ASP A 64 -11.68 1.85 12.18
C ASP A 64 -11.28 0.45 11.72
N ARG A 65 -12.23 -0.50 11.69
CA ARG A 65 -11.99 -1.84 11.16
C ARG A 65 -11.76 -1.81 9.65
N HIS A 66 -12.57 -1.06 8.90
CA HIS A 66 -12.44 -0.94 7.45
C HIS A 66 -11.17 -0.21 7.05
N ALA A 67 -10.87 0.92 7.71
CA ALA A 67 -9.62 1.68 7.51
C ALA A 67 -8.38 0.79 7.69
N ARG A 68 -8.31 0.02 8.79
CA ARG A 68 -7.22 -0.95 9.02
C ARG A 68 -7.17 -2.05 7.97
N GLY A 69 -8.31 -2.54 7.50
CA GLY A 69 -8.38 -3.55 6.45
C GLY A 69 -7.79 -3.05 5.12
N ILE A 70 -8.12 -1.81 4.75
CA ILE A 70 -7.57 -1.18 3.53
C ILE A 70 -6.06 -0.98 3.66
N HIS A 71 -5.59 -0.45 4.80
CA HIS A 71 -4.16 -0.29 5.08
C HIS A 71 -3.42 -1.64 4.99
N GLN A 72 -3.94 -2.70 5.62
CA GLN A 72 -3.34 -4.04 5.55
C GLN A 72 -3.30 -4.58 4.12
N ALA A 73 -4.35 -4.35 3.32
CA ALA A 73 -4.38 -4.77 1.92
C ALA A 73 -3.30 -4.02 1.11
N LEU A 74 -3.19 -2.70 1.27
CA LEU A 74 -2.20 -1.88 0.56
C LEU A 74 -0.78 -2.25 0.94
N THR A 75 -0.48 -2.40 2.24
CA THR A 75 0.82 -2.87 2.74
C THR A 75 1.16 -4.26 2.20
N SER A 76 0.17 -5.16 2.14
CA SER A 76 0.36 -6.51 1.58
C SER A 76 0.67 -6.48 0.08
N ILE A 77 0.01 -5.60 -0.68
CA ILE A 77 0.30 -5.43 -2.12
C ILE A 77 1.71 -4.84 -2.27
N ALA A 78 2.05 -3.78 -1.53
CA ALA A 78 3.38 -3.17 -1.55
C ALA A 78 4.48 -4.19 -1.23
N GLN A 79 4.30 -5.03 -0.20
CA GLN A 79 5.24 -6.12 0.11
C GLN A 79 5.35 -7.12 -1.04
N ARG A 80 4.23 -7.55 -1.64
CA ARG A 80 4.26 -8.51 -2.76
C ARG A 80 4.97 -7.95 -3.99
N VAL A 81 4.75 -6.68 -4.32
CA VAL A 81 5.45 -6.00 -5.43
C VAL A 81 6.94 -5.87 -5.12
N GLY A 82 7.29 -5.49 -3.88
CA GLY A 82 8.69 -5.42 -3.42
C GLY A 82 9.41 -6.76 -3.44
N THR A 83 8.78 -7.84 -2.95
CA THR A 83 9.33 -9.20 -2.98
C THR A 83 9.50 -9.71 -4.41
N ALA A 84 8.53 -9.46 -5.31
CA ALA A 84 8.67 -9.80 -6.73
C ALA A 84 9.84 -9.06 -7.40
N GLY A 85 10.15 -7.83 -6.99
CA GLY A 85 11.34 -7.09 -7.43
C GLY A 85 12.66 -7.56 -6.79
N GLY A 86 12.62 -8.12 -5.57
CA GLY A 86 13.79 -8.56 -4.80
C GLY A 86 14.24 -9.99 -5.09
N ASP A 87 13.31 -10.94 -5.19
CA ASP A 87 13.61 -12.38 -5.37
C ASP A 87 14.34 -12.67 -6.70
N TYR A 88 14.13 -11.85 -7.73
CA TYR A 88 14.82 -12.03 -9.01
C TYR A 88 16.23 -11.42 -9.03
N ARG A 89 16.54 -10.37 -8.23
CA ARG A 89 17.92 -9.88 -8.06
C ARG A 89 18.83 -10.95 -7.44
N GLY A 90 18.31 -11.71 -6.48
CA GLY A 90 19.03 -12.84 -5.87
C GLY A 90 19.19 -14.04 -6.81
N GLY A 91 18.21 -14.28 -7.69
CA GLY A 91 18.26 -15.32 -8.72
C GLY A 91 19.25 -15.00 -9.85
N ASP A 92 19.26 -13.77 -10.33
CA ASP A 92 20.09 -13.34 -11.47
C ASP A 92 21.56 -13.11 -11.07
N LEU A 93 21.85 -12.67 -9.84
CA LEU A 93 23.21 -12.67 -9.29
C LEU A 93 23.80 -14.09 -9.20
N LYS A 94 22.97 -15.09 -8.87
CA LYS A 94 23.40 -16.51 -8.92
C LYS A 94 23.57 -16.99 -10.35
N GLY A 95 22.65 -16.67 -11.26
CA GLY A 95 22.75 -17.02 -12.68
C GLY A 95 24.00 -16.44 -13.36
N SER A 96 24.28 -15.15 -13.12
CA SER A 96 25.46 -14.45 -13.65
C SER A 96 26.79 -15.03 -13.13
N SER A 97 26.80 -15.62 -11.93
CA SER A 97 28.00 -16.30 -11.40
C SER A 97 28.27 -17.68 -12.03
N TYR A 98 27.32 -18.25 -12.78
CA TYR A 98 27.51 -19.50 -13.53
C TYR A 98 27.98 -19.28 -14.99
N PHE A 99 28.04 -18.03 -15.46
CA PHE A 99 28.47 -17.68 -16.83
C PHE A 99 29.82 -16.94 -16.90
N MET A 100 30.59 -16.90 -15.81
CA MET A 100 32.01 -16.50 -15.77
C MET A 100 32.89 -17.73 -15.55
#